data_AF-A0A8G2F974-F1
#
_entry.id   AF-A0A8G2F974-F1
#
_cell.length_a   1.000
_cell.length_b   1.000
_cell.length_c   1.000
_cell.angle_alpha   90.00
_cell.angle_beta   90.00
_cell.angle_gamma   90.00
#
_symmetry.space_group_name_H-M   'P 1'
#
loop_
_entity.id
_entity.type
_entity.pdbx_description
1 polymer ?
#
loop_
_entity_poly.entity_id
_entity_poly.type
_entity_poly.pdbx_seq_one_letter_code
_entity_poly.pdbx_strand_id
1 'polypeptide(L)'
;MPTIEEALYIKLEACDPAIAGTLHTMLCEISFTHLVNTLEIIKPEVLIIGCTTYSKEITERIVEAKKHNYGAVYVSASQYTTADKHDALVAGARDFFSYPQSKLILERALQDYMATRLVDPSKASRPKVISVMGARGGSGTTSVAVNLAACFAQEGKRVGLFDFSRPYGDVATFLNTPSKRDRRHAVRDLSQMNASFIKSAMYHHSSGILALVAPEITMGAGTVVPETVSATLMAAADAFETIVIDMGSRVDAGLYRVMEMADDSLLITMPTKPCMRSAKRFVETISAGGFENFCKLSLVLTGCIAGNTLSKFEIEKTAGVDCITCLPEDQKGTFIAINDGTPYCLLFPDAPLTVSLKELAALLQQHECPEENKESES
;
A
#
# COMPACT_ATOMS: atom_id res chain seq x y z
N MET A 1 31.10 22.31 31.67
CA MET A 1 29.99 22.36 30.71
C MET A 1 30.40 21.60 29.46
N PRO A 2 29.91 20.36 29.29
CA PRO A 2 29.69 19.74 28.00
C PRO A 2 28.20 19.77 27.63
N THR A 3 27.94 19.70 26.34
CA THR A 3 26.77 20.19 25.61
C THR A 3 25.59 19.22 25.55
N ILE A 4 24.44 19.81 25.22
CA ILE A 4 23.09 19.26 25.02
C ILE A 4 23.11 18.25 23.86
N GLU A 5 22.22 17.24 23.92
CA GLU A 5 21.81 16.28 22.86
C GLU A 5 22.48 14.89 22.86
N GLU A 6 22.00 13.97 23.71
CA GLU A 6 22.02 12.52 23.45
C GLU A 6 21.10 11.82 24.47
N ALA A 7 19.80 11.78 24.17
CA ALA A 7 18.81 11.08 24.96
C ALA A 7 17.83 10.39 24.02
N LEU A 8 18.12 9.14 23.67
CA LEU A 8 17.16 8.26 23.02
C LEU A 8 16.48 7.41 24.09
N TYR A 9 15.16 7.58 24.22
CA TYR A 9 14.29 6.84 25.12
C TYR A 9 13.35 5.96 24.28
N ILE A 10 13.18 4.70 24.68
CA ILE A 10 12.14 3.79 24.17
C ILE A 10 11.43 3.21 25.39
N LYS A 11 10.09 3.37 25.46
CA LYS A 11 9.29 2.45 26.26
C LYS A 11 7.83 2.31 25.84
N LEU A 12 7.42 1.04 25.79
CA LEU A 12 6.11 0.43 25.52
C LEU A 12 5.10 0.64 26.65
N GLU A 13 3.79 0.65 26.34
CA GLU A 13 2.77 0.23 27.32
C GLU A 13 1.48 -0.33 26.71
N ALA A 14 1.01 -1.42 27.35
CA ALA A 14 -0.18 -2.23 27.07
C ALA A 14 -1.30 -1.94 28.10
N CYS A 15 -2.53 -2.40 27.82
CA CYS A 15 -3.78 -1.96 28.47
C CYS A 15 -4.00 -2.26 29.99
N ASP A 16 -2.99 -2.60 30.79
CA ASP A 16 -3.11 -2.88 32.24
C ASP A 16 -2.27 -1.90 33.10
N PRO A 17 -2.88 -1.10 34.01
CA PRO A 17 -2.18 -0.09 34.81
C PRO A 17 -1.14 -0.63 35.82
N ALA A 18 -1.17 -1.92 36.20
CA ALA A 18 -0.17 -2.52 37.09
C ALA A 18 1.16 -2.83 36.37
N ILE A 19 1.09 -3.01 35.05
CA ILE A 19 2.23 -3.37 34.20
C ILE A 19 3.11 -2.15 33.90
N ALA A 20 2.49 -0.96 33.79
CA ALA A 20 3.14 0.31 33.55
C ALA A 20 4.16 0.74 34.63
N GLY A 21 3.73 0.67 35.90
CA GLY A 21 4.53 1.14 37.03
C GLY A 21 5.75 0.27 37.33
N THR A 22 5.62 -1.05 37.25
CA THR A 22 6.69 -2.02 37.53
C THR A 22 7.85 -1.90 36.53
N LEU A 23 7.50 -1.55 35.29
CA LEU A 23 8.42 -1.43 34.17
C LEU A 23 9.30 -0.18 34.32
N HIS A 24 8.77 0.97 34.74
CA HIS A 24 9.53 2.22 34.87
C HIS A 24 10.70 2.11 35.88
N THR A 25 10.57 1.31 36.95
CA THR A 25 11.58 1.17 38.01
C THR A 25 12.79 0.30 37.62
N MET A 26 12.64 -0.60 36.64
CA MET A 26 13.71 -1.55 36.26
C MET A 26 14.81 -0.99 35.35
N LEU A 27 14.58 0.13 34.66
CA LEU A 27 15.45 0.59 33.57
C LEU A 27 16.47 1.68 33.96
N CYS A 28 16.55 2.04 35.24
CA CYS A 28 17.31 3.21 35.68
C CYS A 28 18.79 2.98 36.03
N GLU A 29 19.37 1.76 35.95
CA GLU A 29 20.68 1.52 36.60
C GLU A 29 21.77 0.72 35.84
N ILE A 30 21.67 0.37 34.55
CA ILE A 30 22.58 -0.69 34.03
C ILE A 30 23.34 -0.34 32.72
N SER A 31 24.65 -0.64 32.75
CA SER A 31 25.63 -0.49 31.66
C SER A 31 25.56 -1.59 30.57
N PHE A 32 25.89 -1.21 29.33
CA PHE A 32 25.61 -1.88 28.05
C PHE A 32 26.08 -3.34 27.88
N THR A 33 27.15 -3.78 28.54
CA THR A 33 27.55 -5.21 28.52
C THR A 33 26.46 -6.13 29.07
N HIS A 34 25.57 -5.59 29.92
CA HIS A 34 24.41 -6.31 30.42
C HIS A 34 23.24 -6.35 29.42
N LEU A 35 23.15 -5.43 28.45
CA LEU A 35 22.02 -5.35 27.51
C LEU A 35 22.02 -6.53 26.53
N VAL A 36 23.19 -6.89 25.99
CA VAL A 36 23.37 -8.05 25.10
C VAL A 36 23.03 -9.36 25.83
N ASN A 37 23.53 -9.52 27.06
CA ASN A 37 23.22 -10.69 27.90
C ASN A 37 21.72 -10.78 28.26
N THR A 38 21.02 -9.63 28.37
CA THR A 38 19.59 -9.58 28.71
C THR A 38 18.70 -9.89 27.49
N LEU A 39 19.10 -9.44 26.30
CA LEU A 39 18.40 -9.72 25.05
C LEU A 39 18.46 -11.21 24.67
N GLU A 40 19.58 -11.90 24.95
CA GLU A 40 19.70 -13.35 24.77
C GLU A 40 18.71 -14.15 25.63
N ILE A 41 18.35 -13.63 26.81
CA ILE A 41 17.44 -14.29 27.75
C ILE A 41 15.97 -14.03 27.41
N ILE A 42 15.61 -12.83 26.96
CA ILE A 42 14.21 -12.39 26.84
C ILE A 42 13.66 -12.51 25.41
N LYS A 43 14.50 -12.54 24.38
CA LYS A 43 14.11 -12.62 22.96
C LYS A 43 12.89 -11.75 22.60
N PRO A 44 13.05 -10.41 22.50
CA PRO A 44 11.92 -9.52 22.25
C PRO A 44 11.23 -9.80 20.90
N GLU A 45 9.89 -9.72 20.92
CA GLU A 45 9.06 -9.87 19.73
C GLU A 45 9.12 -8.63 18.80
N VAL A 46 9.41 -7.46 19.35
CA VAL A 46 9.71 -6.24 18.59
C VAL A 46 10.93 -5.54 19.17
N LEU A 47 11.87 -5.19 18.31
CA LEU A 47 13.07 -4.43 18.64
C LEU A 47 13.08 -3.14 17.81
N ILE A 48 13.33 -2.00 18.46
CA ILE A 48 13.42 -0.71 17.79
C ILE A 48 14.80 -0.14 18.04
N ILE A 49 15.49 0.20 16.96
CA ILE A 49 16.83 0.78 16.98
C ILE A 49 16.69 2.23 16.57
N GLY A 50 16.74 3.14 17.54
CA GLY A 50 16.78 4.58 17.26
C GLY A 50 18.21 5.09 17.24
N CYS A 51 18.53 6.02 16.35
CA CYS A 51 19.81 6.73 16.33
C CYS A 51 19.67 8.16 15.80
N THR A 52 20.62 9.04 16.14
CA THR A 52 20.64 10.40 15.57
C THR A 52 21.16 10.36 14.13
N THR A 53 22.26 9.65 13.89
CA THR A 53 22.85 9.47 12.56
C THR A 53 22.96 7.98 12.26
N TYR A 54 22.50 7.56 11.09
CA TYR A 54 22.69 6.17 10.67
C TYR A 54 24.17 5.90 10.38
N SER A 55 24.65 4.75 10.81
CA SER A 55 26.03 4.35 10.62
C SER A 55 26.12 2.85 10.38
N LYS A 56 27.29 2.41 9.91
CA LYS A 56 27.59 0.98 9.69
C LYS A 56 27.42 0.14 10.96
N GLU A 57 27.64 0.74 12.13
CA GLU A 57 27.42 0.08 13.43
C GLU A 57 25.94 -0.26 13.65
N ILE A 58 25.01 0.57 13.14
CA ILE A 58 23.57 0.27 13.19
C ILE A 58 23.24 -0.90 12.26
N THR A 59 23.83 -0.95 11.07
CA THR A 59 23.69 -2.10 10.16
C THR A 59 24.14 -3.40 10.83
N GLU A 60 25.31 -3.40 11.48
CA GLU A 60 25.84 -4.56 12.20
C GLU A 60 24.91 -5.02 13.33
N ARG A 61 24.30 -4.06 14.06
CA ARG A 61 23.32 -4.34 15.12
C ARG A 61 22.02 -4.96 14.60
N ILE A 62 21.55 -4.58 13.41
CA ILE A 62 20.37 -5.19 12.78
C ILE A 62 20.67 -6.64 12.39
N VAL A 63 21.84 -6.89 11.80
CA VAL A 63 22.30 -8.24 11.43
C VAL A 63 22.43 -9.13 12.66
N GLU A 64 22.98 -8.62 13.76
CA GLU A 64 23.08 -9.34 15.02
C GLU A 64 21.69 -9.65 15.60
N ALA A 65 20.78 -8.67 15.63
CA ALA A 65 19.41 -8.87 16.08
C ALA A 65 18.67 -9.97 15.29
N LYS A 66 18.92 -10.05 13.98
CA LYS A 66 18.40 -11.12 13.12
C LYS A 66 19.05 -12.46 13.39
N LYS A 67 20.37 -12.50 13.60
CA LYS A 67 21.11 -13.72 13.92
C LYS A 67 20.61 -14.37 15.23
N HIS A 68 20.21 -13.56 16.20
CA HIS A 68 19.65 -14.02 17.47
C HIS A 68 18.13 -14.31 17.41
N ASN A 69 17.51 -14.17 16.24
CA ASN A 69 16.09 -14.40 15.98
C ASN A 69 15.15 -13.57 16.86
N TYR A 70 15.51 -12.30 17.11
CA TYR A 70 14.55 -11.32 17.63
C TYR A 70 13.48 -11.06 16.57
N GLY A 71 12.26 -10.72 16.99
CA GLY A 71 11.11 -10.67 16.09
C GLY A 71 11.17 -9.55 15.04
N ALA A 72 10.26 -8.58 15.09
CA ALA A 72 10.28 -7.46 14.14
C ALA A 72 11.32 -6.42 14.57
N VAL A 73 12.31 -6.13 13.71
CA VAL A 73 13.32 -5.09 13.98
C VAL A 73 12.97 -3.83 13.19
N TYR A 74 12.77 -2.70 13.85
CA TYR A 74 12.51 -1.40 13.22
C TYR A 74 13.68 -0.45 13.47
N VAL A 75 13.94 0.44 12.51
CA VAL A 75 15.00 1.45 12.64
C VAL A 75 14.41 2.84 12.56
N SER A 76 14.88 3.78 13.39
CA SER A 76 14.55 5.19 13.23
C SER A 76 15.78 6.06 13.35
N ALA A 77 15.99 6.95 12.36
CA ALA A 77 17.14 7.85 12.33
C ALA A 77 16.76 9.29 11.99
N SER A 78 17.46 10.28 12.56
CA SER A 78 17.27 11.71 12.24
C SER A 78 18.11 12.16 11.02
N GLN A 79 19.30 11.58 10.85
CA GLN A 79 20.24 11.90 9.78
C GLN A 79 20.65 10.61 9.08
N TYR A 80 20.32 10.49 7.81
CA TYR A 80 20.61 9.30 7.00
C TYR A 80 20.57 9.64 5.51
N THR A 81 21.22 8.83 4.70
CA THR A 81 21.17 8.87 3.23
C THR A 81 20.21 7.81 2.69
N THR A 82 19.88 7.88 1.41
CA THR A 82 19.09 6.82 0.75
C THR A 82 19.80 5.47 0.78
N ALA A 83 21.13 5.47 0.71
CA ALA A 83 21.95 4.26 0.83
C ALA A 83 21.84 3.65 2.23
N ASP A 84 21.87 4.47 3.28
CA ASP A 84 21.72 4.03 4.67
C ASP A 84 20.37 3.34 4.92
N LYS A 85 19.28 3.90 4.36
CA LYS A 85 17.95 3.29 4.45
C LYS A 85 17.92 1.93 3.75
N HIS A 86 18.53 1.84 2.57
CA HIS A 86 18.64 0.58 1.83
C HIS A 86 19.45 -0.46 2.63
N ASP A 87 20.60 -0.06 3.17
CA ASP A 87 21.47 -0.93 3.96
C ASP A 87 20.78 -1.47 5.22
N ALA A 88 19.96 -0.64 5.88
CA ALA A 88 19.18 -1.07 7.05
C ALA A 88 18.15 -2.15 6.69
N LEU A 89 17.44 -1.97 5.58
CA LEU A 89 16.43 -2.93 5.11
C LEU A 89 17.08 -4.23 4.66
N VAL A 90 18.20 -4.15 3.92
CA VAL A 90 18.99 -5.31 3.49
C VAL A 90 19.56 -6.08 4.68
N ALA A 91 20.00 -5.37 5.73
CA ALA A 91 20.45 -5.98 6.98
C ALA A 91 19.33 -6.70 7.75
N GLY A 92 18.07 -6.51 7.35
CA GLY A 92 16.91 -7.21 7.89
C GLY A 92 16.00 -6.36 8.77
N ALA A 93 16.12 -5.03 8.73
CA ALA A 93 15.10 -4.16 9.33
C ALA A 93 13.77 -4.34 8.58
N ARG A 94 12.68 -4.44 9.34
CA ARG A 94 11.32 -4.56 8.81
C ARG A 94 10.83 -3.25 8.21
N ASP A 95 11.19 -2.12 8.80
CA ASP A 95 10.93 -0.79 8.24
C ASP A 95 11.91 0.24 8.83
N PHE A 96 12.04 1.39 8.17
CA PHE A 96 12.95 2.47 8.52
C PHE A 96 12.22 3.82 8.51
N PHE A 97 12.27 4.55 9.64
CA PHE A 97 11.50 5.78 9.83
C PHE A 97 12.38 7.01 10.13
N SER A 98 12.01 8.16 9.57
CA SER A 98 12.63 9.45 9.87
C SER A 98 12.18 10.01 11.23
N TYR A 99 13.13 10.24 12.14
CA TYR A 99 12.86 10.97 13.39
C TYR A 99 12.86 12.49 13.13
N PRO A 100 11.97 13.31 13.73
CA PRO A 100 10.99 13.00 14.79
C PRO A 100 9.58 12.63 14.31
N GLN A 101 9.32 12.60 13.00
CA GLN A 101 8.00 12.26 12.43
C GLN A 101 7.59 10.79 12.68
N SER A 102 8.56 9.96 13.08
CA SER A 102 8.46 8.52 13.30
C SER A 102 7.71 8.08 14.56
N LYS A 103 7.51 8.92 15.58
CA LYS A 103 6.90 8.45 16.85
C LYS A 103 5.49 7.89 16.65
N LEU A 104 4.63 8.62 15.93
CA LEU A 104 3.25 8.20 15.67
C LEU A 104 3.18 7.01 14.70
N ILE A 105 4.03 7.00 13.67
CA ILE A 105 4.10 5.92 12.68
C ILE A 105 4.59 4.63 13.34
N LEU A 106 5.57 4.74 14.24
CA LEU A 106 6.13 3.65 15.01
C LEU A 106 5.14 3.14 16.06
N GLU A 107 4.48 4.02 16.81
CA GLU A 107 3.40 3.66 17.73
C GLU A 107 2.27 2.91 17.01
N ARG A 108 1.92 3.34 15.81
CA ARG A 108 0.91 2.68 14.98
C ARG A 108 1.39 1.35 14.43
N ALA A 109 2.61 1.27 13.90
CA ALA A 109 3.19 0.02 13.43
C ALA A 109 3.35 -1.02 14.56
N LEU A 110 3.63 -0.57 15.79
CA LEU A 110 3.66 -1.38 17.01
C LEU A 110 2.27 -1.83 17.44
N GLN A 111 1.29 -0.91 17.43
CA GLN A 111 -0.11 -1.25 17.72
C GLN A 111 -0.65 -2.25 16.71
N ASP A 112 -0.34 -2.10 15.43
CA ASP A 112 -0.73 -3.03 14.37
C ASP A 112 -0.05 -4.40 14.56
N TYR A 113 1.24 -4.43 14.94
CA TYR A 113 1.95 -5.67 15.31
C TYR A 113 1.32 -6.37 16.53
N MET A 114 0.93 -5.61 17.55
CA MET A 114 0.27 -6.15 18.75
C MET A 114 -1.17 -6.58 18.46
N ALA A 115 -1.89 -5.86 17.58
CA ALA A 115 -3.24 -6.19 17.14
C ALA A 115 -3.26 -7.45 16.27
N THR A 116 -2.23 -7.68 15.44
CA THR A 116 -2.07 -8.93 14.68
C THR A 116 -1.79 -10.15 15.56
N ARG A 117 -1.41 -9.96 16.84
CA ARG A 117 -1.13 -11.04 17.81
C ARG A 117 -2.30 -11.40 18.72
N LEU A 118 -3.21 -10.46 18.98
CA LEU A 118 -4.40 -10.70 19.82
C LEU A 118 -5.60 -11.24 19.02
N VAL A 119 -5.53 -11.17 17.70
CA VAL A 119 -6.51 -11.79 16.83
C VAL A 119 -5.90 -13.06 16.28
N ASP A 120 -6.59 -14.18 16.51
CA ASP A 120 -6.39 -15.43 15.80
C ASP A 120 -6.08 -15.11 14.31
N PRO A 121 -4.90 -15.50 13.76
CA PRO A 121 -4.51 -15.16 12.39
C PRO A 121 -5.50 -15.67 11.33
N SER A 122 -6.46 -16.52 11.73
CA SER A 122 -7.61 -16.91 10.91
C SER A 122 -8.77 -15.89 10.88
N LYS A 123 -8.72 -14.77 11.63
CA LYS A 123 -9.88 -13.85 11.82
C LYS A 123 -9.62 -12.34 11.74
N ALA A 124 -8.39 -11.83 11.72
CA ALA A 124 -8.12 -10.44 11.35
C ALA A 124 -7.71 -10.37 9.86
N SER A 125 -8.70 -10.26 8.99
CA SER A 125 -8.45 -10.04 7.57
C SER A 125 -7.92 -8.61 7.38
N ARG A 126 -6.59 -8.45 7.27
CA ARG A 126 -6.00 -7.24 6.68
C ARG A 126 -6.62 -7.06 5.29
N PRO A 127 -6.96 -5.83 4.86
CA PRO A 127 -7.61 -5.66 3.57
C PRO A 127 -6.66 -6.11 2.48
N LYS A 128 -7.21 -6.73 1.44
CA LYS A 128 -6.48 -6.94 0.20
C LYS A 128 -6.25 -5.58 -0.47
N VAL A 129 -4.99 -5.21 -0.66
CA VAL A 129 -4.62 -3.94 -1.30
C VAL A 129 -4.22 -4.19 -2.75
N ILE A 130 -4.95 -3.58 -3.69
CA ILE A 130 -4.73 -3.69 -5.12
C ILE A 130 -4.37 -2.31 -5.65
N SER A 131 -3.17 -2.17 -6.20
CA SER A 131 -2.75 -0.93 -6.83
C SER A 131 -2.92 -1.01 -8.34
N VAL A 132 -3.43 0.07 -8.95
CA VAL A 132 -3.73 0.14 -10.38
C VAL A 132 -2.96 1.32 -10.97
N MET A 133 -2.06 1.04 -11.91
CA MET A 133 -1.23 2.03 -12.57
C MET A 133 -1.22 1.86 -14.09
N GLY A 134 -1.17 2.96 -14.84
CA GLY A 134 -1.06 2.96 -16.28
C GLY A 134 0.38 3.06 -16.76
N ALA A 135 0.73 2.31 -17.80
CA ALA A 135 2.00 2.49 -18.51
C ALA A 135 2.11 3.87 -19.19
N ARG A 136 0.96 4.52 -19.43
CA ARG A 136 0.83 5.86 -20.02
C ARG A 136 -0.55 6.43 -19.69
N GLY A 137 -0.68 7.77 -19.68
CA GLY A 137 -1.97 8.45 -19.65
C GLY A 137 -2.88 8.01 -20.80
N GLY A 138 -4.17 7.83 -20.51
CA GLY A 138 -5.16 7.34 -21.46
C GLY A 138 -5.21 5.82 -21.65
N SER A 139 -4.47 5.03 -20.86
CA SER A 139 -4.54 3.56 -20.92
C SER A 139 -5.81 2.98 -20.27
N GLY A 140 -6.64 3.82 -19.63
CA GLY A 140 -7.86 3.38 -18.94
C GLY A 140 -7.67 3.04 -17.46
N THR A 141 -6.58 3.46 -16.82
CA THR A 141 -6.26 3.17 -15.40
C THR A 141 -7.42 3.46 -14.45
N THR A 142 -7.91 4.70 -14.44
CA THR A 142 -9.04 5.12 -13.59
C THR A 142 -10.31 4.34 -13.89
N SER A 143 -10.58 4.04 -15.17
CA SER A 143 -11.73 3.24 -15.57
C SER A 143 -11.66 1.83 -15.01
N VAL A 144 -10.49 1.18 -15.10
CA VAL A 144 -10.27 -0.15 -14.54
C VAL A 144 -10.37 -0.10 -13.01
N ALA A 145 -9.74 0.87 -12.34
CA ALA A 145 -9.79 0.99 -10.88
C ALA A 145 -11.22 1.17 -10.34
N VAL A 146 -11.99 2.08 -10.94
CA VAL A 146 -13.39 2.34 -10.56
C VAL A 146 -14.27 1.11 -10.77
N ASN A 147 -14.15 0.46 -11.92
CA ASN A 147 -14.98 -0.71 -12.23
C ASN A 147 -14.57 -1.96 -11.43
N LEU A 148 -13.28 -2.14 -11.17
CA LEU A 148 -12.79 -3.23 -10.33
C LEU A 148 -13.29 -3.07 -8.89
N ALA A 149 -13.22 -1.86 -8.33
CA ALA A 149 -13.78 -1.54 -7.02
C ALA A 149 -15.30 -1.76 -6.98
N ALA A 150 -16.01 -1.40 -8.06
CA ALA A 150 -17.44 -1.66 -8.18
C ALA A 150 -17.75 -3.17 -8.21
N CYS A 151 -16.99 -3.97 -8.95
CA CYS A 151 -17.18 -5.42 -8.99
C CYS A 151 -17.05 -6.04 -7.59
N PHE A 152 -15.99 -5.69 -6.84
CA PHE A 152 -15.85 -6.14 -5.46
C PHE A 152 -17.00 -5.70 -4.56
N ALA A 153 -17.49 -4.46 -4.71
CA ALA A 153 -18.60 -3.96 -3.90
C ALA A 153 -19.91 -4.70 -4.22
N GLN A 154 -20.13 -5.07 -5.48
CA GLN A 154 -21.30 -5.87 -5.90
C GLN A 154 -21.25 -7.32 -5.39
N GLU A 155 -20.08 -7.83 -5.03
CA GLU A 155 -19.90 -9.11 -4.34
C GLU A 155 -20.10 -9.00 -2.82
N GLY A 156 -20.50 -7.82 -2.32
CA GLY A 156 -20.79 -7.58 -0.91
C GLY A 156 -19.58 -7.24 -0.05
N LYS A 157 -18.41 -7.00 -0.67
CA LYS A 157 -17.20 -6.61 0.07
C LYS A 157 -17.26 -5.16 0.54
N ARG A 158 -16.65 -4.87 1.69
CA ARG A 158 -16.37 -3.48 2.09
C ARG A 158 -15.20 -2.95 1.27
N VAL A 159 -15.48 -2.09 0.29
CA VAL A 159 -14.46 -1.60 -0.67
C VAL A 159 -14.14 -0.13 -0.47
N GLY A 160 -12.84 0.17 -0.35
CA GLY A 160 -12.30 1.52 -0.41
C GLY A 160 -11.62 1.78 -1.76
N LEU A 161 -11.98 2.87 -2.44
CA LEU A 161 -11.31 3.34 -3.65
C LEU A 161 -10.51 4.61 -3.34
N PHE A 162 -9.19 4.58 -3.53
CA PHE A 162 -8.30 5.68 -3.18
C PHE A 162 -7.71 6.30 -4.45
N ASP A 163 -7.99 7.58 -4.66
CA ASP A 163 -7.48 8.34 -5.82
C ASP A 163 -6.18 9.06 -5.46
N PHE A 164 -5.07 8.44 -5.83
CA PHE A 164 -3.71 8.97 -5.69
C PHE A 164 -3.13 9.43 -7.03
N SER A 165 -3.96 9.56 -8.05
CA SER A 165 -3.55 10.08 -9.35
C SER A 165 -3.37 11.61 -9.24
N ARG A 166 -2.10 12.04 -9.26
CA ARG A 166 -1.71 13.46 -9.15
C ARG A 166 -1.04 13.95 -10.43
N PRO A 167 -1.15 15.24 -10.78
CA PRO A 167 -1.93 16.28 -10.10
C PRO A 167 -3.44 16.23 -10.41
N TYR A 168 -3.85 15.50 -11.45
CA TYR A 168 -5.24 15.40 -11.89
C TYR A 168 -5.78 14.02 -11.55
N GLY A 169 -6.76 13.98 -10.65
CA GLY A 169 -7.49 12.76 -10.32
C GLY A 169 -8.93 12.82 -10.77
N ASP A 170 -9.32 11.81 -11.54
CA ASP A 170 -10.59 11.78 -12.26
C ASP A 170 -11.61 10.84 -11.59
N VAL A 171 -11.29 10.14 -10.50
CA VAL A 171 -12.25 9.26 -9.82
C VAL A 171 -13.53 10.01 -9.43
N ALA A 172 -13.38 11.28 -9.05
CA ALA A 172 -14.50 12.17 -8.71
C ALA A 172 -15.52 12.33 -9.85
N THR A 173 -15.06 12.35 -11.11
CA THR A 173 -15.93 12.50 -12.29
C THR A 173 -16.51 11.16 -12.71
N PHE A 174 -15.74 10.08 -12.61
CA PHE A 174 -16.20 8.70 -12.87
C PHE A 174 -17.31 8.22 -11.92
N LEU A 175 -17.45 8.84 -10.75
CA LEU A 175 -18.47 8.53 -9.73
C LEU A 175 -19.52 9.65 -9.54
N ASN A 176 -19.53 10.66 -10.42
CA ASN A 176 -20.41 11.82 -10.35
C ASN A 176 -20.50 12.48 -8.95
N THR A 177 -19.35 12.63 -8.28
CA THR A 177 -19.33 13.09 -6.89
C THR A 177 -19.75 14.57 -6.79
N PRO A 178 -20.61 14.97 -5.83
CA PRO A 178 -21.02 16.35 -5.68
C PRO A 178 -19.83 17.28 -5.41
N SER A 179 -19.79 18.42 -6.11
CA SER A 179 -18.69 19.39 -6.00
C SER A 179 -18.94 20.44 -4.93
N LYS A 180 -17.91 20.72 -4.11
CA LYS A 180 -17.57 22.00 -3.43
C LYS A 180 -17.43 22.01 -1.90
N ARG A 181 -17.99 21.10 -1.09
CA ARG A 181 -17.85 21.17 0.38
C ARG A 181 -17.14 20.00 1.05
N ASP A 182 -17.35 18.77 0.57
CA ASP A 182 -16.88 17.55 1.24
C ASP A 182 -15.48 17.09 0.81
N ARG A 183 -14.95 17.63 -0.29
CA ARG A 183 -13.61 17.30 -0.82
C ARG A 183 -12.44 17.96 -0.09
N ARG A 184 -12.71 18.70 1.01
CA ARG A 184 -11.72 19.54 1.71
C ARG A 184 -10.98 18.83 2.84
N HIS A 185 -11.33 17.60 3.17
CA HIS A 185 -10.59 16.81 4.16
C HIS A 185 -9.37 16.13 3.53
N ALA A 186 -8.62 16.86 2.69
CA ALA A 186 -7.24 16.49 2.42
C ALA A 186 -6.49 16.66 3.74
N VAL A 187 -5.97 15.56 4.25
CA VAL A 187 -5.30 15.49 5.54
C VAL A 187 -4.16 16.50 5.58
N ARG A 188 -4.39 17.60 6.33
CA ARG A 188 -3.37 18.59 6.63
C ARG A 188 -2.46 18.14 7.77
N ASP A 189 -2.92 17.17 8.56
CA ASP A 189 -2.27 16.69 9.76
C ASP A 189 -2.39 15.17 9.86
N LEU A 190 -1.27 14.46 9.64
CA LEU A 190 -1.18 13.00 9.73
C LEU A 190 -1.60 12.47 11.11
N SER A 191 -1.54 13.31 12.16
CA SER A 191 -1.91 12.92 13.52
C SER A 191 -3.41 12.65 13.72
N GLN A 192 -4.27 13.18 12.85
CA GLN A 192 -5.71 12.97 12.91
C GLN A 192 -6.19 11.78 12.06
N MET A 193 -5.26 11.09 11.37
CA MET A 193 -5.57 10.07 10.38
C MET A 193 -5.94 8.73 11.05
N ASN A 194 -7.20 8.58 11.45
CA ASN A 194 -7.77 7.33 12.00
C ASN A 194 -8.90 6.80 11.11
N ALA A 195 -9.36 5.57 11.37
CA ALA A 195 -10.39 4.91 10.55
C ALA A 195 -11.70 5.71 10.48
N SER A 196 -12.08 6.38 11.56
CA SER A 196 -13.28 7.23 11.61
C SER A 196 -13.12 8.48 10.73
N PHE A 197 -11.95 9.11 10.79
CA PHE A 197 -11.61 10.25 9.94
C PHE A 197 -11.63 9.85 8.46
N ILE A 198 -10.99 8.73 8.09
CA ILE A 198 -10.97 8.23 6.71
C ILE A 198 -12.39 7.99 6.22
N LYS A 199 -13.22 7.26 6.97
CA LYS A 199 -14.63 7.03 6.57
C LYS A 199 -15.41 8.33 6.42
N SER A 200 -15.23 9.30 7.33
CA SER A 200 -15.92 10.59 7.26
C SER A 200 -15.48 11.48 6.08
N ALA A 201 -14.25 11.28 5.60
CA ALA A 201 -13.69 12.02 4.47
C ALA A 201 -14.03 11.37 3.11
N MET A 202 -14.52 10.14 3.11
CA MET A 202 -14.81 9.38 1.89
C MET A 202 -16.23 9.62 1.39
N TYR A 203 -16.37 9.66 0.07
CA TYR A 203 -17.66 9.73 -0.60
C TYR A 203 -18.29 8.34 -0.69
N HIS A 204 -19.54 8.23 -0.24
CA HIS A 204 -20.32 7.01 -0.39
C HIS A 204 -21.04 7.01 -1.75
N HIS A 205 -20.67 6.10 -2.64
CA HIS A 205 -21.32 5.93 -3.93
C HIS A 205 -22.41 4.85 -3.85
N SER A 206 -23.45 4.96 -4.69
CA SER A 206 -24.58 4.02 -4.73
C SER A 206 -24.17 2.58 -5.09
N SER A 207 -22.99 2.39 -5.68
CA SER A 207 -22.40 1.09 -5.98
C SER A 207 -21.93 0.31 -4.75
N GLY A 208 -21.86 0.94 -3.56
CA GLY A 208 -21.27 0.38 -2.35
C GLY A 208 -19.79 0.74 -2.13
N ILE A 209 -19.18 1.48 -3.06
CA ILE A 209 -17.80 1.98 -2.91
C ILE A 209 -17.77 3.17 -1.96
N LEU A 210 -16.79 3.18 -1.05
CA LEU A 210 -16.36 4.42 -0.38
C LEU A 210 -15.12 4.94 -1.11
N ALA A 211 -15.18 6.17 -1.62
CA ALA A 211 -14.11 6.74 -2.43
C ALA A 211 -13.41 7.91 -1.72
N LEU A 212 -12.08 7.83 -1.57
CA LEU A 212 -11.23 8.96 -1.23
C LEU A 212 -10.80 9.64 -2.53
N VAL A 213 -11.50 10.71 -2.91
CA VAL A 213 -11.27 11.40 -4.20
C VAL A 213 -10.18 12.46 -4.11
N ALA A 214 -9.45 12.67 -5.20
CA ALA A 214 -8.46 13.73 -5.27
C ALA A 214 -9.12 15.12 -5.13
N PRO A 215 -8.53 16.07 -4.37
CA PRO A 215 -8.99 17.45 -4.31
C PRO A 215 -8.85 18.14 -5.67
N GLU A 216 -9.86 18.97 -5.98
CA GLU A 216 -10.08 19.66 -7.27
C GLU A 216 -9.02 20.73 -7.59
N ILE A 217 -8.33 21.26 -6.58
CA ILE A 217 -7.26 22.26 -6.75
C ILE A 217 -6.04 21.82 -5.95
N THR A 218 -5.00 21.36 -6.64
CA THR A 218 -3.66 21.16 -6.07
C THR A 218 -2.85 22.45 -6.18
N MET A 219 -2.97 23.36 -5.22
CA MET A 219 -1.98 24.41 -5.05
C MET A 219 -0.72 23.80 -4.43
N GLY A 220 0.23 23.35 -5.26
CA GLY A 220 1.60 23.01 -4.83
C GLY A 220 1.92 21.55 -4.50
N ALA A 221 0.95 20.63 -4.48
CA ALA A 221 1.20 19.20 -4.22
C ALA A 221 1.07 18.38 -5.52
N GLY A 222 2.14 18.35 -6.32
CA GLY A 222 2.18 17.62 -7.60
C GLY A 222 2.43 16.10 -7.46
N THR A 223 2.70 15.61 -6.25
CA THR A 223 3.04 14.22 -5.95
C THR A 223 2.41 13.80 -4.63
N VAL A 224 2.12 12.50 -4.50
CA VAL A 224 1.68 11.92 -3.22
C VAL A 224 2.91 11.65 -2.36
N VAL A 225 2.86 12.07 -1.10
CA VAL A 225 3.94 11.90 -0.13
C VAL A 225 3.85 10.48 0.48
N PRO A 226 4.93 9.68 0.51
CA PRO A 226 4.93 8.30 1.02
C PRO A 226 4.34 8.13 2.43
N GLU A 227 4.66 9.04 3.34
CA GLU A 227 4.18 9.01 4.73
C GLU A 227 2.65 9.16 4.78
N THR A 228 2.09 9.99 3.90
CA THR A 228 0.64 10.14 3.75
C THR A 228 0.01 8.87 3.20
N VAL A 229 0.64 8.17 2.25
CA VAL A 229 0.17 6.87 1.75
C VAL A 229 0.06 5.88 2.90
N SER A 230 1.14 5.69 3.67
CA SER A 230 1.15 4.73 4.78
C SER A 230 0.11 5.05 5.83
N ALA A 231 0.08 6.29 6.30
CA ALA A 231 -0.89 6.67 7.32
C ALA A 231 -2.34 6.50 6.82
N THR A 232 -2.59 6.75 5.52
CA THR A 232 -3.91 6.57 4.91
C THR A 232 -4.31 5.10 4.89
N LEU A 233 -3.44 4.23 4.37
CA LEU A 233 -3.74 2.81 4.21
C LEU A 233 -3.81 2.10 5.57
N MET A 234 -2.94 2.43 6.51
CA MET A 234 -3.02 1.93 7.90
C MET A 234 -4.30 2.39 8.59
N ALA A 235 -4.76 3.62 8.34
CA ALA A 235 -6.05 4.09 8.86
C ALA A 235 -7.26 3.42 8.19
N ALA A 236 -7.11 3.01 6.95
CA ALA A 236 -8.14 2.32 6.18
C ALA A 236 -8.18 0.81 6.46
N ALA A 237 -7.17 0.23 7.11
CA ALA A 237 -6.99 -1.20 7.26
C ALA A 237 -8.25 -1.91 7.80
N ASP A 238 -8.74 -1.49 8.95
CA ASP A 238 -9.90 -2.13 9.60
C ASP A 238 -11.26 -1.76 8.97
N ALA A 239 -11.27 -0.76 8.09
CA ALA A 239 -12.48 -0.23 7.49
C ALA A 239 -12.97 -1.06 6.30
N PHE A 240 -12.05 -1.75 5.61
CA PHE A 240 -12.29 -2.37 4.31
C PHE A 240 -11.83 -3.82 4.30
N GLU A 241 -12.43 -4.63 3.44
CA GLU A 241 -11.89 -5.95 3.07
C GLU A 241 -11.02 -5.83 1.80
N THR A 242 -11.29 -4.84 0.96
CA THR A 242 -10.54 -4.60 -0.27
C THR A 242 -10.30 -3.11 -0.46
N ILE A 243 -9.06 -2.76 -0.76
CA ILE A 243 -8.65 -1.40 -1.08
C ILE A 243 -8.13 -1.40 -2.52
N VAL A 244 -8.74 -0.60 -3.39
CA VAL A 244 -8.27 -0.35 -4.75
C VAL A 244 -7.68 1.04 -4.82
N ILE A 245 -6.47 1.18 -5.34
CA ILE A 245 -5.74 2.44 -5.40
C ILE A 245 -5.50 2.83 -6.87
N ASP A 246 -6.04 3.97 -7.30
CA ASP A 246 -5.72 4.55 -8.61
C ASP A 246 -4.47 5.43 -8.49
N MET A 247 -3.38 5.00 -9.12
CA MET A 247 -2.10 5.71 -9.14
C MET A 247 -1.91 6.58 -10.39
N GLY A 248 -2.84 6.56 -11.34
CA GLY A 248 -2.64 7.16 -12.65
C GLY A 248 -1.44 6.51 -13.37
N SER A 249 -0.58 7.32 -14.00
CA SER A 249 0.56 6.81 -14.79
C SER A 249 1.92 7.40 -14.40
N ARG A 250 2.03 7.97 -13.20
CA ARG A 250 3.28 8.60 -12.73
C ARG A 250 4.11 7.60 -11.95
N VAL A 251 5.42 7.68 -12.14
CA VAL A 251 6.41 6.95 -11.35
C VAL A 251 7.08 7.94 -10.41
N ASP A 252 6.72 7.88 -9.13
CA ASP A 252 7.25 8.72 -8.06
C ASP A 252 7.36 7.96 -6.73
N ALA A 253 7.83 8.64 -5.67
CA ALA A 253 7.98 8.05 -4.35
C ALA A 253 6.65 7.52 -3.77
N GLY A 254 5.52 8.15 -4.10
CA GLY A 254 4.20 7.70 -3.67
C GLY A 254 3.82 6.38 -4.31
N LEU A 255 4.08 6.21 -5.61
CA LEU A 255 3.91 4.93 -6.31
C LEU A 255 4.70 3.81 -5.64
N TYR A 256 5.99 4.04 -5.40
CA TYR A 256 6.83 3.03 -4.76
C TYR A 256 6.28 2.60 -3.41
N ARG A 257 5.82 3.56 -2.60
CA ARG A 257 5.23 3.25 -1.29
C ARG A 257 3.91 2.48 -1.40
N VAL A 258 3.08 2.79 -2.40
CA VAL A 258 1.86 2.02 -2.66
C VAL A 258 2.19 0.59 -3.07
N MET A 259 3.18 0.40 -3.94
CA MET A 259 3.60 -0.94 -4.38
C MET A 259 4.16 -1.78 -3.22
N GLU A 260 4.89 -1.18 -2.28
CA GLU A 260 5.35 -1.87 -1.05
C GLU A 260 4.21 -2.38 -0.16
N MET A 261 3.05 -1.71 -0.20
CA MET A 261 1.91 -2.03 0.65
C MET A 261 0.83 -2.84 -0.09
N ALA A 262 0.97 -3.01 -1.40
CA ALA A 262 -0.01 -3.71 -2.24
C ALA A 262 0.24 -5.21 -2.27
N ASP A 263 -0.82 -6.01 -2.18
CA ASP A 263 -0.75 -7.45 -2.42
C ASP A 263 -0.65 -7.75 -3.92
N ASP A 264 -1.35 -6.96 -4.76
CA ASP A 264 -1.29 -7.04 -6.22
C ASP A 264 -1.10 -5.65 -6.85
N SER A 265 -0.24 -5.57 -7.87
CA SER A 265 -0.05 -4.35 -8.67
C SER A 265 -0.41 -4.61 -10.13
N LEU A 266 -1.30 -3.79 -10.69
CA LEU A 266 -1.82 -3.93 -12.04
C LEU A 266 -1.28 -2.84 -12.97
N LEU A 267 -0.49 -3.24 -13.96
CA LEU A 267 -0.03 -2.35 -15.03
C LEU A 267 -1.02 -2.37 -16.20
N ILE A 268 -1.74 -1.28 -16.37
CA ILE A 268 -2.73 -1.09 -17.42
C ILE A 268 -2.06 -0.56 -18.69
N THR A 269 -2.29 -1.20 -19.82
CA THR A 269 -1.81 -0.74 -21.12
C THR A 269 -2.73 -1.20 -22.27
N MET A 270 -2.53 -0.67 -23.46
CA MET A 270 -3.26 -1.08 -24.67
C MET A 270 -2.37 -1.94 -25.59
N PRO A 271 -2.95 -2.83 -26.42
CA PRO A 271 -2.21 -3.73 -27.31
C PRO A 271 -1.67 -3.02 -28.56
N THR A 272 -1.04 -1.85 -28.40
CA THR A 272 -0.39 -1.09 -29.48
C THR A 272 1.10 -0.97 -29.24
N LYS A 273 1.91 -0.94 -30.31
CA LYS A 273 3.38 -0.86 -30.20
C LYS A 273 3.87 0.27 -29.28
N PRO A 274 3.33 1.51 -29.34
CA PRO A 274 3.77 2.58 -28.45
C PRO A 274 3.42 2.31 -26.97
N CYS A 275 2.25 1.73 -26.70
CA CYS A 275 1.81 1.42 -25.35
C CYS A 275 2.59 0.24 -24.76
N MET A 276 2.87 -0.80 -25.54
CA MET A 276 3.75 -1.90 -25.14
C MET A 276 5.18 -1.42 -24.84
N ARG A 277 5.72 -0.49 -25.64
CA ARG A 277 7.03 0.11 -25.37
C ARG A 277 7.03 0.94 -24.08
N SER A 278 5.93 1.66 -23.80
CA SER A 278 5.75 2.37 -22.54
C SER A 278 5.67 1.41 -21.35
N ALA A 279 4.94 0.29 -21.48
CA ALA A 279 4.83 -0.73 -20.44
C ALA A 279 6.21 -1.35 -20.13
N LYS A 280 6.98 -1.71 -21.16
CA LYS A 280 8.35 -2.21 -20.98
C LYS A 280 9.23 -1.25 -20.19
N ARG A 281 9.23 0.04 -20.57
CA ARG A 281 10.01 1.06 -19.87
C ARG A 281 9.56 1.25 -18.42
N PHE A 282 8.26 1.14 -18.17
CA PHE A 282 7.71 1.19 -16.82
C PHE A 282 8.29 0.04 -15.99
N VAL A 283 8.19 -1.20 -16.47
CA VAL A 283 8.74 -2.39 -15.81
C VAL A 283 10.24 -2.22 -15.56
N GLU A 284 11.03 -1.84 -16.57
CA GLU A 284 12.48 -1.59 -16.41
C GLU A 284 12.79 -0.53 -15.34
N THR A 285 11.96 0.51 -15.21
CA THR A 285 12.14 1.57 -14.21
C THR A 285 11.85 1.07 -12.80
N ILE A 286 10.77 0.30 -12.63
CA ILE A 286 10.39 -0.29 -11.34
C ILE A 286 11.41 -1.36 -10.91
N SER A 287 11.84 -2.21 -11.85
CA SER A 287 12.91 -3.20 -11.65
C SER A 287 14.22 -2.56 -11.20
N ALA A 288 14.63 -1.46 -11.85
CA ALA A 288 15.83 -0.72 -11.46
C ALA A 288 15.73 -0.10 -10.05
N GLY A 289 14.51 0.15 -9.56
CA GLY A 289 14.24 0.56 -8.19
C GLY A 289 14.27 -0.58 -7.16
N GLY A 290 14.43 -1.84 -7.59
CA GLY A 290 14.49 -3.01 -6.72
C GLY A 290 13.13 -3.56 -6.29
N PHE A 291 12.05 -3.22 -6.98
CA PHE A 291 10.68 -3.53 -6.53
C PHE A 291 10.13 -4.89 -6.94
N GLU A 292 10.92 -5.70 -7.62
CA GLU A 292 10.53 -7.05 -8.06
C GLU A 292 10.17 -7.98 -6.88
N ASN A 293 10.65 -7.68 -5.68
CA ASN A 293 10.44 -8.50 -4.48
C ASN A 293 9.30 -8.04 -3.57
N PHE A 294 8.70 -6.85 -3.80
CA PHE A 294 7.70 -6.30 -2.87
C PHE A 294 6.27 -6.68 -3.22
N CYS A 295 5.92 -6.75 -4.51
CA CYS A 295 4.57 -7.10 -4.93
C CYS A 295 4.58 -7.74 -6.33
N LYS A 296 3.60 -8.60 -6.60
CA LYS A 296 3.40 -9.16 -7.93
C LYS A 296 2.88 -8.09 -8.88
N LEU A 297 3.69 -7.70 -9.86
CA LEU A 297 3.29 -6.80 -10.94
C LEU A 297 2.71 -7.62 -12.10
N SER A 298 1.44 -7.40 -12.43
CA SER A 298 0.73 -8.10 -13.50
C SER A 298 0.21 -7.13 -14.56
N LEU A 299 0.28 -7.51 -15.83
CA LEU A 299 -0.21 -6.73 -16.95
C LEU A 299 -1.70 -6.97 -17.19
N VAL A 300 -2.43 -5.88 -17.42
CA VAL A 300 -3.83 -5.89 -17.84
C VAL A 300 -3.94 -5.10 -19.14
N LEU A 301 -4.46 -5.74 -20.18
CA LEU A 301 -4.69 -5.07 -21.45
C LEU A 301 -6.10 -4.48 -21.50
N THR A 302 -6.21 -3.24 -21.94
CA THR A 302 -7.48 -2.57 -22.25
C THR A 302 -7.66 -2.42 -23.75
N GLY A 303 -8.91 -2.28 -24.17
CA GLY A 303 -9.25 -2.03 -25.57
C GLY A 303 -8.90 -3.17 -26.51
N CYS A 304 -9.02 -4.42 -26.03
CA CYS A 304 -8.75 -5.59 -26.84
C CYS A 304 -9.86 -5.80 -27.87
N ILE A 305 -9.47 -5.90 -29.14
CA ILE A 305 -10.38 -6.17 -30.26
C ILE A 305 -10.03 -7.56 -30.81
N ALA A 306 -11.06 -8.41 -30.97
CA ALA A 306 -10.91 -9.74 -31.53
C ALA A 306 -10.19 -9.70 -32.88
N GLY A 307 -9.16 -10.54 -33.05
CA GLY A 307 -8.40 -10.68 -34.29
C GLY A 307 -7.31 -9.63 -34.55
N ASN A 308 -7.15 -8.60 -33.70
CA ASN A 308 -6.16 -7.52 -33.90
C ASN A 308 -5.20 -7.33 -32.72
N THR A 309 -5.07 -8.35 -31.88
CA THR A 309 -4.22 -8.32 -30.68
C THR A 309 -2.97 -9.17 -30.91
N LEU A 310 -1.81 -8.68 -30.48
CA LEU A 310 -0.59 -9.51 -30.40
C LEU A 310 -0.88 -10.79 -29.62
N SER A 311 -0.14 -11.86 -29.92
CA SER A 311 -0.28 -13.08 -29.12
C SER A 311 0.10 -12.80 -27.66
N LYS A 312 -0.54 -13.50 -26.70
CA LYS A 312 -0.23 -13.36 -25.27
C LYS A 312 1.27 -13.48 -25.00
N PHE A 313 1.92 -14.46 -25.64
CA PHE A 313 3.37 -14.66 -25.55
C PHE A 313 4.18 -13.43 -26.00
N GLU A 314 3.83 -12.80 -27.12
CA GLU A 314 4.53 -11.60 -27.59
C GLU A 314 4.31 -10.39 -26.67
N ILE A 315 3.11 -10.27 -26.10
CA ILE A 315 2.77 -9.23 -25.13
C ILE A 315 3.67 -9.37 -23.89
N GLU A 316 3.69 -10.55 -23.28
CA GLU A 316 4.45 -10.84 -22.08
C GLU A 316 5.95 -10.69 -22.32
N LYS A 317 6.46 -11.24 -23.44
CA LYS A 317 7.86 -11.08 -23.84
C LYS A 317 8.26 -9.62 -24.06
N THR A 318 7.34 -8.79 -24.57
CA THR A 318 7.62 -7.37 -24.83
C THR A 318 7.57 -6.56 -23.55
N ALA A 319 6.57 -6.79 -22.69
CA ALA A 319 6.39 -6.05 -21.44
C ALA A 319 7.39 -6.47 -20.36
N GLY A 320 7.79 -7.74 -20.34
CA GLY A 320 8.64 -8.34 -19.31
C GLY A 320 7.89 -8.78 -18.05
N VAL A 321 6.56 -8.86 -18.10
CA VAL A 321 5.67 -9.27 -17.00
C VAL A 321 4.48 -10.06 -17.55
N ASP A 322 3.87 -10.88 -16.70
CA ASP A 322 2.76 -11.77 -17.07
C ASP A 322 1.47 -10.99 -17.36
N CYS A 323 0.74 -11.40 -18.39
CA CYS A 323 -0.54 -10.82 -18.78
C CYS A 323 -1.68 -11.65 -18.20
N ILE A 324 -2.34 -11.13 -17.16
CA ILE A 324 -3.36 -11.87 -16.42
C ILE A 324 -4.76 -11.73 -17.04
N THR A 325 -5.04 -10.63 -17.75
CA THR A 325 -6.33 -10.47 -18.45
C THR A 325 -6.25 -9.49 -19.63
N CYS A 326 -7.20 -9.64 -20.54
CA CYS A 326 -7.42 -8.80 -21.71
C CYS A 326 -8.86 -8.31 -21.72
N LEU A 327 -9.07 -7.04 -21.38
CA LEU A 327 -10.38 -6.42 -21.31
C LEU A 327 -10.86 -6.02 -22.71
N PRO A 328 -12.03 -6.53 -23.16
CA PRO A 328 -12.54 -6.24 -24.50
C PRO A 328 -12.94 -4.77 -24.63
N GLU A 329 -12.84 -4.25 -25.85
CA GLU A 329 -13.22 -2.88 -26.17
C GLU A 329 -14.76 -2.71 -26.25
N ASP A 330 -15.27 -1.70 -25.56
CA ASP A 330 -16.62 -1.14 -25.76
C ASP A 330 -16.58 0.38 -25.63
N GLN A 331 -16.18 1.05 -26.71
CA GLN A 331 -16.04 2.50 -26.75
C GLN A 331 -17.36 3.21 -26.44
N LYS A 332 -18.48 2.71 -26.98
CA LYS A 332 -19.77 3.37 -26.85
C LYS A 332 -20.29 3.28 -25.42
N GLY A 333 -20.27 2.07 -24.84
CA GLY A 333 -20.70 1.88 -23.45
C GLY A 333 -19.79 2.60 -22.46
N THR A 334 -18.47 2.55 -22.68
CA THR A 334 -17.49 3.27 -21.83
C THR A 334 -17.73 4.78 -21.89
N PHE A 335 -17.96 5.35 -23.07
CA PHE A 335 -18.29 6.76 -23.22
C PHE A 335 -19.57 7.15 -22.48
N ILE A 336 -20.62 6.33 -22.57
CA ILE A 336 -21.88 6.56 -21.85
C ILE A 336 -21.64 6.54 -20.34
N ALA A 337 -20.95 5.52 -19.84
CA ALA A 337 -20.71 5.34 -18.40
C ALA A 337 -19.91 6.48 -17.78
N ILE A 338 -18.85 6.93 -18.45
CA ILE A 338 -18.02 8.04 -17.98
C ILE A 338 -18.82 9.35 -17.90
N ASN A 339 -19.64 9.65 -18.91
CA ASN A 339 -20.43 10.88 -18.92
C ASN A 339 -21.64 10.85 -17.98
N ASP A 340 -22.18 9.66 -17.71
CA ASP A 340 -23.20 9.46 -16.67
C ASP A 340 -22.59 9.56 -15.26
N GLY A 341 -21.31 9.18 -15.13
CA GLY A 341 -20.58 9.10 -13.88
C GLY A 341 -21.02 7.92 -13.01
N THR A 342 -21.43 6.83 -13.66
CA THR A 342 -21.75 5.55 -13.05
C THR A 342 -20.76 4.49 -13.55
N PRO A 343 -20.21 3.62 -12.67
CA PRO A 343 -19.34 2.53 -13.10
C PRO A 343 -19.97 1.70 -14.24
N TYR A 344 -19.18 1.45 -15.30
CA TYR A 344 -19.61 0.71 -16.49
C TYR A 344 -20.28 -0.62 -16.16
N CYS A 345 -19.70 -1.38 -15.22
CA CYS A 345 -20.23 -2.68 -14.81
C CYS A 345 -21.64 -2.64 -14.20
N LEU A 346 -22.12 -1.48 -13.76
CA LEU A 346 -23.48 -1.30 -13.26
C LEU A 346 -24.48 -0.92 -14.36
N LEU A 347 -24.04 -0.12 -15.34
CA LEU A 347 -24.89 0.27 -16.47
C LEU A 347 -25.03 -0.86 -17.50
N PHE A 348 -23.98 -1.65 -17.68
CA PHE A 348 -23.90 -2.71 -18.67
C PHE A 348 -23.50 -4.06 -18.02
N PRO A 349 -24.35 -4.62 -17.13
CA PRO A 349 -23.99 -5.76 -16.28
C PRO A 349 -23.65 -7.06 -17.04
N ASP A 350 -24.23 -7.23 -18.23
CA ASP A 350 -24.08 -8.42 -19.08
C ASP A 350 -23.09 -8.23 -20.24
N ALA A 351 -22.46 -7.05 -20.34
CA ALA A 351 -21.53 -6.76 -21.42
C ALA A 351 -20.22 -7.57 -21.27
N PRO A 352 -19.55 -7.95 -22.37
CA PRO A 352 -18.29 -8.71 -22.31
C PRO A 352 -17.22 -8.06 -21.44
N LEU A 353 -17.12 -6.72 -21.46
CA LEU A 353 -16.18 -5.99 -20.62
C LEU A 353 -16.49 -6.18 -19.13
N THR A 354 -17.76 -6.16 -18.73
CA THR A 354 -18.17 -6.42 -17.35
C THR A 354 -17.86 -7.85 -16.92
N VAL A 355 -18.06 -8.82 -17.80
CA VAL A 355 -17.70 -10.22 -17.53
C VAL A 355 -16.21 -10.35 -17.26
N SER A 356 -15.35 -9.79 -18.13
CA SER A 356 -13.89 -9.84 -17.94
C SER A 356 -13.40 -9.06 -16.71
N LEU A 357 -14.09 -7.97 -16.32
CA LEU A 357 -13.81 -7.24 -15.08
C LEU A 357 -14.15 -8.06 -13.83
N LYS A 358 -15.28 -8.80 -13.84
CA LYS A 358 -15.65 -9.72 -12.75
C LYS A 358 -14.68 -10.90 -12.66
N GLU A 359 -14.26 -11.45 -13.80
CA GLU A 359 -13.23 -12.50 -13.85
C GLU A 359 -11.89 -12.01 -13.28
N LEU A 360 -11.49 -10.78 -13.61
CA LEU A 360 -10.30 -10.15 -13.02
C LEU A 360 -10.45 -9.98 -11.50
N ALA A 361 -11.60 -9.51 -11.02
CA ALA A 361 -11.87 -9.38 -9.60
C ALA A 361 -11.76 -10.73 -8.86
N ALA A 362 -12.38 -11.78 -9.41
CA ALA A 362 -12.32 -13.14 -8.86
C ALA A 362 -10.89 -13.71 -8.85
N LEU A 363 -10.11 -13.49 -9.91
CA LEU A 363 -8.70 -13.92 -9.98
C LEU A 363 -7.88 -13.25 -8.89
N LEU A 364 -8.13 -11.97 -8.62
CA LEU A 364 -7.43 -11.26 -7.57
C LEU A 364 -7.84 -11.78 -6.18
N GLN A 365 -9.09 -12.15 -5.93
CA GLN A 365 -9.48 -12.74 -4.63
C GLN A 365 -8.75 -14.05 -4.31
N GLN A 366 -8.51 -14.90 -5.31
CA GLN A 366 -7.89 -16.21 -5.10
C GLN A 366 -6.40 -16.17 -4.72
N HIS A 367 -5.76 -15.00 -4.80
CA HIS A 367 -4.38 -14.78 -4.35
C HIS A 367 -4.27 -14.44 -2.85
N GLU A 368 -5.27 -14.75 -2.03
CA GLU A 368 -5.10 -14.84 -0.57
C GLU A 368 -4.11 -15.96 -0.23
N CYS A 369 -3.19 -15.72 0.71
CA CYS A 369 -2.08 -16.61 1.09
C CYS A 369 -2.50 -18.09 1.15
N PRO A 370 -1.67 -19.05 0.66
CA PRO A 370 -1.98 -20.46 0.78
C PRO A 370 -2.19 -20.81 2.26
N GLU A 371 -3.35 -21.39 2.58
CA GLU A 371 -3.56 -22.05 3.86
C GLU A 371 -2.45 -23.09 4.02
N GLU A 372 -1.69 -23.01 5.11
CA GLU A 372 -0.77 -24.08 5.50
C GLU A 372 -1.59 -25.37 5.58
N ASN A 373 -1.35 -26.28 4.63
CA ASN A 373 -1.83 -27.64 4.72
C ASN A 373 -1.40 -28.18 6.09
N LYS A 374 -2.38 -28.34 6.99
CA LYS A 374 -2.21 -29.18 8.18
C LYS A 374 -1.93 -30.58 7.67
N GLU A 375 -0.65 -30.92 7.56
CA GLU A 375 -0.24 -32.30 7.48
C GLU A 375 -0.82 -33.00 8.72
N SER A 376 -1.77 -33.87 8.44
CA SER A 376 -2.29 -34.86 9.36
C SER A 376 -1.13 -35.74 9.80
N GLU A 377 -0.60 -35.50 10.99
CA GLU A 377 0.17 -36.50 11.72
C GLU A 377 -0.76 -37.68 11.99
N SER A 378 -0.52 -38.77 11.27
CA SER A 378 -1.03 -40.11 11.53
C SER A 378 0.07 -40.99 12.09
#